data_AF-A0A0N9HVI1-F1
#
_entry.id   AF-A0A0N9HVI1-F1
#
_cell.length_a   1.000
_cell.length_b   1.000
_cell.length_c   1.000
_cell.angle_alpha   90.00
_cell.angle_beta   90.00
_cell.angle_gamma   90.00
#
_symmetry.space_group_name_H-M   'P 1'
#
loop_
_entity.id
_entity.type
_entity.pdbx_description
1 polymer ?
#
loop_
_entity_poly.entity_id
_entity_poly.type
_entity_poly.pdbx_seq_one_letter_code
_entity_poly.pdbx_strand_id
1 'polypeptide(L)'
;MTSEAASTAALLSRARAALEMYHHVFVDDDGALTFRHGEVPCAVQAMQLAEGLNVLSLQCVVAWDLPDSPEIVTSVADRGGEALFGTAAVVHTDHGIDVTLRYTFPAEGLDVNALGTLFMLVVSGASSFRTDLLAGSQQ
;
A
#
# COMPACT_ATOMS: atom_id res chain seq x y z
N MET A 1 -1.80 28.93 -5.30
CA MET A 1 -2.53 27.74 -4.80
C MET A 1 -3.02 26.80 -5.93
N THR A 2 -2.47 26.84 -7.15
CA THR A 2 -3.06 26.11 -8.31
C THR A 2 -2.14 25.07 -8.97
N SER A 3 -0.84 25.04 -8.68
CA SER A 3 0.11 24.12 -9.35
C SER A 3 0.21 22.76 -8.64
N GLU A 4 0.39 22.77 -7.32
CA GLU A 4 0.58 21.56 -6.52
C GLU A 4 -0.62 20.60 -6.60
N ALA A 5 -1.82 21.07 -6.23
CA ALA A 5 -3.04 20.27 -6.26
C ALA A 5 -3.36 19.72 -7.66
N ALA A 6 -3.06 20.47 -8.72
CA ALA A 6 -3.23 19.99 -10.08
C ALA A 6 -2.23 18.88 -10.42
N SER A 7 -0.98 19.01 -9.97
CA SER A 7 0.07 18.01 -10.22
C SER A 7 -0.19 16.69 -9.47
N THR A 8 -0.65 16.75 -8.22
CA THR A 8 -1.00 15.55 -7.43
C THR A 8 -2.26 14.88 -7.97
N ALA A 9 -3.28 15.65 -8.37
CA ALA A 9 -4.48 15.11 -9.01
C ALA A 9 -4.18 14.43 -10.36
N ALA A 10 -3.30 15.02 -11.18
CA ALA A 10 -2.87 14.41 -12.44
C ALA A 10 -2.06 13.13 -12.21
N LEU A 11 -1.22 13.09 -11.17
CA LEU A 11 -0.51 11.89 -10.77
C LEU A 11 -1.47 10.80 -10.28
N LEU A 12 -2.45 11.15 -9.45
CA LEU A 12 -3.45 10.22 -8.95
C LEU A 12 -4.35 9.69 -10.06
N SER A 13 -4.68 10.52 -11.06
CA SER A 13 -5.42 10.08 -12.25
C SER A 13 -4.63 9.03 -13.07
N ARG A 14 -3.31 9.21 -13.21
CA ARG A 14 -2.45 8.19 -13.84
C ARG A 14 -2.36 6.91 -13.02
N ALA A 15 -2.24 7.04 -11.69
CA ALA A 15 -2.25 5.90 -10.79
C ALA A 15 -3.55 5.10 -10.89
N ARG A 16 -4.69 5.79 -10.94
CA ARG A 16 -6.01 5.18 -11.16
C ARG A 16 -6.05 4.40 -12.47
N ALA A 17 -5.68 5.02 -13.58
CA ALA A 17 -5.65 4.36 -14.88
C ALA A 17 -4.76 3.10 -14.86
N ALA A 18 -3.65 3.14 -14.13
CA ALA A 18 -2.76 2.00 -13.98
C ALA A 18 -3.37 0.85 -13.15
N LEU A 19 -4.04 1.19 -12.05
CA LEU A 19 -4.68 0.21 -11.17
C LEU A 19 -5.94 -0.41 -11.82
N GLU A 20 -6.70 0.37 -12.58
CA GLU A 20 -7.91 -0.09 -13.29
C GLU A 20 -7.62 -1.15 -14.38
N MET A 21 -6.36 -1.31 -14.79
CA MET A 21 -5.95 -2.42 -15.66
C MET A 21 -6.04 -3.80 -14.98
N TYR A 22 -5.99 -3.85 -13.64
CA TYR A 22 -5.89 -5.10 -12.86
C TYR A 22 -6.95 -5.22 -11.78
N HIS A 23 -7.49 -4.10 -11.30
CA HIS A 23 -8.37 -4.04 -10.14
C HIS A 23 -9.58 -3.15 -10.40
N HIS A 24 -10.68 -3.45 -9.70
CA HIS A 24 -11.75 -2.47 -9.56
C HIS A 24 -11.32 -1.42 -8.53
N VAL A 25 -11.25 -0.15 -8.96
CA VAL A 25 -10.78 0.98 -8.14
C VAL A 25 -11.96 1.86 -7.77
N PHE A 26 -12.06 2.19 -6.49
CA PHE A 26 -12.99 3.17 -5.95
C PHE A 26 -12.23 4.45 -5.63
N VAL A 27 -12.90 5.59 -5.79
CA VAL A 27 -12.39 6.89 -5.36
C VAL A 27 -13.20 7.28 -4.13
N ASP A 28 -12.51 7.51 -3.02
CA ASP A 28 -13.12 7.91 -1.75
C ASP A 28 -13.40 9.42 -1.72
N ASP A 29 -14.12 9.88 -0.71
CA ASP A 29 -14.55 11.29 -0.55
C ASP A 29 -13.36 12.26 -0.41
N ASP A 30 -12.22 11.77 0.09
CA ASP A 30 -10.96 12.53 0.20
C ASP A 30 -10.10 12.47 -1.09
N GLY A 31 -10.59 11.77 -2.12
CA GLY A 31 -9.92 11.56 -3.39
C GLY A 31 -8.94 10.38 -3.42
N ALA A 32 -8.72 9.68 -2.30
CA ALA A 32 -7.87 8.50 -2.27
C ALA A 32 -8.44 7.39 -3.16
N LEU A 33 -7.55 6.61 -3.76
CA LEU A 33 -7.93 5.45 -4.54
C LEU A 33 -7.92 4.23 -3.63
N THR A 34 -9.02 3.50 -3.54
CA THR A 34 -9.10 2.26 -2.78
C THR A 34 -9.39 1.09 -3.71
N PHE A 35 -8.76 -0.04 -3.46
CA PHE A 35 -8.95 -1.26 -4.24
C PHE A 35 -8.60 -2.48 -3.39
N ARG A 36 -8.91 -3.67 -3.91
CA ARG A 36 -8.58 -4.92 -3.22
C ARG A 36 -7.78 -5.83 -4.15
N HIS A 37 -6.63 -6.30 -3.68
CA HIS A 37 -5.84 -7.32 -4.36
C HIS A 37 -5.97 -8.62 -3.55
N GLY A 38 -6.67 -9.62 -4.10
CA GLY A 38 -7.06 -10.81 -3.33
C GLY A 38 -7.91 -10.42 -2.12
N GLU A 39 -7.41 -10.72 -0.92
CA GLU A 39 -8.04 -10.37 0.37
C GLU A 39 -7.39 -9.17 1.06
N VAL A 40 -6.46 -8.48 0.38
CA VAL A 40 -5.71 -7.35 0.93
C VAL A 40 -6.31 -6.04 0.41
N PRO A 41 -7.02 -5.26 1.24
CA PRO A 41 -7.45 -3.93 0.86
C PRO A 41 -6.26 -2.97 0.85
N CYS A 42 -6.20 -2.14 -0.18
CA CYS A 42 -5.12 -1.18 -0.40
C CYS A 42 -5.69 0.20 -0.76
N ALA A 43 -4.99 1.23 -0.33
CA ALA A 43 -5.29 2.63 -0.61
C ALA A 43 -4.07 3.34 -1.20
N VAL A 44 -4.30 4.24 -2.15
CA VAL A 44 -3.27 5.08 -2.79
C VAL A 44 -3.65 6.54 -2.68
N GLN A 45 -2.68 7.35 -2.25
CA GLN A 45 -2.78 8.80 -2.22
C GLN A 45 -1.57 9.44 -2.92
N ALA A 46 -1.78 10.62 -3.51
CA ALA A 46 -0.72 11.43 -4.10
C ALA A 46 -0.46 12.66 -3.24
N MET A 47 0.80 13.01 -3.03
CA MET A 47 1.20 14.21 -2.31
C MET A 47 2.47 14.81 -2.88
N GLN A 48 2.69 16.09 -2.65
CA GLN A 48 3.93 16.77 -2.99
C GLN A 48 4.81 16.87 -1.73
N LEU A 49 6.01 16.30 -1.77
CA LEU A 49 6.96 16.42 -0.65
C LEU A 49 7.81 17.68 -0.76
N ALA A 50 8.12 18.09 -1.99
CA ALA A 50 8.85 19.30 -2.33
C ALA A 50 8.48 19.71 -3.77
N GLU A 51 8.87 20.91 -4.18
CA GLU A 51 8.67 21.36 -5.56
C GLU A 51 9.35 20.38 -6.55
N GLY A 52 8.57 19.84 -7.49
CA GLY A 52 9.05 18.83 -8.44
C GLY A 52 9.33 17.46 -7.80
N LEU A 53 8.71 17.15 -6.66
CA LEU A 53 8.78 15.85 -6.02
C LEU A 53 7.39 15.39 -5.58
N ASN A 54 6.58 14.97 -6.55
CA ASN A 54 5.33 14.30 -6.29
C ASN A 54 5.54 12.79 -6.05
N VAL A 55 4.98 12.30 -4.96
CA VAL A 55 5.06 10.90 -4.55
C VAL A 55 3.68 10.26 -4.50
N LEU A 56 3.66 8.95 -4.69
CA LEU A 56 2.51 8.10 -4.39
C LEU A 56 2.78 7.35 -3.08
N SER A 57 1.81 7.35 -2.19
CA SER A 57 1.81 6.52 -0.99
C SER A 57 0.78 5.42 -1.17
N LEU A 58 1.24 4.18 -1.26
CA LEU A 58 0.42 2.97 -1.24
C LEU A 58 0.44 2.38 0.18
N GLN A 59 -0.73 2.12 0.74
CA GLN A 59 -0.89 1.46 2.03
C GLN A 59 -1.85 0.29 1.87
N CYS A 60 -1.44 -0.90 2.31
CA CYS A 60 -2.25 -2.10 2.30
C CYS A 60 -2.41 -2.64 3.73
N VAL A 61 -3.62 -3.09 4.08
CA VAL A 61 -3.86 -3.79 5.35
C VAL A 61 -3.66 -5.27 5.11
N VAL A 62 -2.51 -5.78 5.53
CA VAL A 62 -2.07 -7.17 5.31
C VAL A 62 -2.86 -8.12 6.19
N ALA A 63 -3.08 -7.76 7.46
CA ALA A 63 -3.90 -8.51 8.41
C ALA A 63 -4.51 -7.54 9.43
N TRP A 64 -5.62 -7.94 10.02
CA TRP A 64 -6.33 -7.18 11.05
C TRP A 64 -6.62 -8.08 12.25
N ASP A 65 -6.89 -7.47 13.40
CA ASP A 65 -7.38 -8.14 14.60
C ASP A 65 -6.59 -9.42 14.97
N LEU A 66 -5.27 -9.41 14.73
CA LEU A 66 -4.42 -10.52 15.13
C LEU A 66 -4.20 -10.47 16.65
N PRO A 67 -3.95 -11.63 17.29
CA PRO A 67 -3.56 -11.64 18.70
C PRO A 67 -2.34 -10.74 18.93
N ASP A 68 -2.39 -9.92 19.97
CA ASP A 68 -1.23 -9.14 20.41
C ASP A 68 -0.24 -10.09 21.11
N SER A 69 0.62 -10.73 20.31
CA SER A 69 1.65 -11.65 20.77
C SER A 69 3.03 -11.23 20.27
N PRO A 70 4.08 -11.35 21.12
CA PRO A 70 5.45 -11.08 20.70
C PRO A 70 5.89 -11.89 19.48
N GLU A 71 5.39 -13.12 19.33
CA GLU A 71 5.72 -14.01 18.22
C GLU A 71 5.23 -13.45 16.88
N ILE A 72 4.02 -12.88 16.84
CA ILE A 72 3.48 -12.24 15.63
C ILE A 72 4.26 -10.96 15.33
N VAL A 73 4.57 -10.16 16.35
CA VAL A 73 5.37 -8.93 16.18
C VAL A 73 6.76 -9.25 15.62
N THR A 74 7.45 -10.26 16.15
CA THR A 74 8.75 -10.72 15.64
C THR A 74 8.61 -11.26 14.22
N SER A 75 7.60 -12.07 13.94
CA SER A 75 7.31 -12.60 12.60
C SER A 75 7.13 -11.49 11.56
N VAL A 76 6.42 -10.41 11.92
CA VAL A 76 6.22 -9.22 11.07
C VAL A 76 7.53 -8.46 10.87
N ALA A 77 8.35 -8.31 11.91
CA ALA A 77 9.64 -7.64 11.81
C ALA A 77 10.61 -8.40 10.89
N ASP A 78 10.73 -9.72 11.06
CA ASP A 78 11.64 -10.56 10.28
C ASP A 78 11.26 -10.54 8.79
N ARG A 79 9.99 -10.83 8.48
CA ARG A 79 9.49 -10.88 7.09
C ARG A 79 9.39 -9.50 6.47
N GLY A 80 9.01 -8.50 7.25
CA GLY A 80 8.97 -7.10 6.81
C GLY A 80 10.34 -6.57 6.42
N GLY A 81 11.42 -7.04 7.09
CA GLY A 81 12.80 -6.72 6.75
C GLY A 81 13.28 -7.28 5.41
N GLU A 82 12.65 -8.36 4.92
CA GLU A 82 12.97 -8.99 3.63
C GLU A 82 12.21 -8.36 2.45
N ALA A 83 11.18 -7.56 2.72
CA ALA A 83 10.37 -6.94 1.69
C ALA A 83 11.18 -5.92 0.88
N LEU A 84 11.33 -6.17 -0.42
CA LEU A 84 11.99 -5.24 -1.36
C LEU A 84 11.11 -4.02 -1.67
N PHE A 85 9.79 -4.16 -1.53
CA PHE A 85 8.81 -3.16 -1.92
C PHE A 85 7.80 -2.93 -0.80
N GLY A 86 8.11 -1.93 0.03
CA GLY A 86 7.28 -1.52 1.16
C GLY A 86 7.91 -1.85 2.50
N THR A 87 7.34 -1.27 3.55
CA THR A 87 7.72 -1.50 4.93
C THR A 87 6.51 -2.00 5.69
N ALA A 88 6.66 -3.15 6.34
CA ALA A 88 5.62 -3.66 7.23
C ALA A 88 5.64 -2.91 8.56
N ALA A 89 4.46 -2.63 9.10
CA ALA A 89 4.30 -2.02 10.42
C ALA A 89 3.17 -2.69 11.19
N VAL A 90 3.41 -2.90 12.48
CA VAL A 90 2.38 -3.35 13.44
C VAL A 90 1.72 -2.13 14.05
N VAL A 91 0.39 -2.11 14.06
CA VAL A 91 -0.44 -1.09 14.69
C VAL A 91 -1.26 -1.79 15.78
N HIS A 92 -1.14 -1.33 17.03
CA HIS A 92 -1.94 -1.88 18.12
C HIS A 92 -3.31 -1.19 18.15
N THR A 93 -4.36 -1.98 18.27
CA THR A 93 -5.76 -1.53 18.32
C THR A 93 -6.44 -2.10 19.56
N ASP A 94 -7.67 -1.66 19.84
CA ASP A 94 -8.46 -2.22 20.95
C ASP A 94 -8.84 -3.70 20.73
N HIS A 95 -8.70 -4.20 19.50
CA HIS A 95 -9.06 -5.55 19.08
C HIS A 95 -7.85 -6.48 18.86
N GLY A 96 -6.63 -6.00 19.11
CA GLY A 96 -5.40 -6.76 18.92
C GLY A 96 -4.38 -5.95 18.13
N ILE A 97 -3.78 -6.55 17.10
CA ILE A 97 -2.83 -5.88 16.23
C ILE A 97 -3.23 -5.99 14.76
N ASP A 98 -3.09 -4.88 14.06
CA ASP A 98 -3.19 -4.79 12.61
C ASP A 98 -1.79 -4.74 12.01
N VAL A 99 -1.64 -5.35 10.84
CA VAL A 99 -0.38 -5.34 10.09
C VAL A 99 -0.62 -4.61 8.79
N THR A 100 0.15 -3.55 8.56
CA THR A 100 0.09 -2.74 7.35
C THR A 100 1.38 -2.87 6.56
N LEU A 101 1.29 -2.76 5.23
CA LEU A 101 2.43 -2.59 4.33
C LEU A 101 2.31 -1.22 3.68
N ARG A 102 3.31 -0.36 3.86
CA ARG A 102 3.34 0.97 3.24
C ARG A 102 4.53 1.11 2.30
N TYR A 103 4.28 1.64 1.10
CA TYR A 103 5.33 1.99 0.15
C TYR A 103 5.07 3.38 -0.41
N THR A 104 6.03 4.29 -0.20
CA THR A 104 5.98 5.65 -0.73
C THR A 104 7.12 5.84 -1.72
N PHE A 105 6.81 6.24 -2.95
CA PHE A 105 7.83 6.38 -4.00
C PHE A 105 7.57 7.61 -4.88
N PRO A 106 8.64 8.26 -5.39
CA PRO A 106 8.53 9.26 -6.43
C PRO A 106 7.94 8.64 -7.69
N ALA A 107 6.90 9.26 -8.22
CA ALA A 107 6.17 8.72 -9.36
C ALA A 107 6.15 9.68 -10.56
N GLU A 108 6.91 10.77 -10.47
CA GLU A 108 7.14 11.65 -11.60
C GLU A 108 7.88 10.94 -12.74
N GLY A 109 7.51 11.29 -13.97
CA GLY A 109 8.07 10.65 -15.17
C GLY A 109 7.58 9.23 -15.45
N LEU A 110 6.90 8.56 -14.52
CA LEU A 110 6.36 7.22 -14.75
C LEU A 110 5.09 7.28 -15.60
N ASP A 111 5.04 6.41 -16.60
CA ASP A 111 3.84 6.18 -17.40
C ASP A 111 2.90 5.17 -16.71
N VAL A 112 1.71 5.01 -17.30
CA VAL A 112 0.65 4.14 -16.77
C VAL A 112 1.09 2.68 -16.65
N ASN A 113 1.91 2.18 -17.59
CA ASN A 113 2.35 0.78 -17.60
C ASN A 113 3.42 0.52 -16.54
N ALA A 114 4.37 1.44 -16.41
CA ALA A 114 5.42 1.41 -15.38
C ALA A 114 4.80 1.50 -13.98
N LEU A 115 3.82 2.40 -13.78
CA LEU A 115 3.05 2.48 -12.54
C LEU A 115 2.31 1.19 -12.24
N GLY A 116 1.62 0.61 -13.24
CA GLY A 116 0.91 -0.65 -13.09
C GLY A 116 1.84 -1.77 -12.63
N THR A 117 3.04 -1.86 -13.22
CA THR A 117 4.06 -2.85 -12.84
C THR A 117 4.51 -2.66 -11.39
N LEU A 118 4.83 -1.43 -10.98
CA LEU A 118 5.23 -1.12 -9.60
C LEU A 118 4.13 -1.45 -8.59
N PHE A 119 2.88 -1.07 -8.89
CA PHE A 119 1.75 -1.40 -8.02
C PHE A 119 1.61 -2.91 -7.88
N MET A 120 1.65 -3.65 -8.98
CA MET A 120 1.55 -5.11 -8.96
C MET A 120 2.67 -5.77 -8.16
N LEU A 121 3.91 -5.27 -8.23
CA LEU A 121 5.02 -5.76 -7.40
C LEU A 121 4.75 -5.58 -5.90
N VAL A 122 4.28 -4.41 -5.49
CA VAL A 122 4.01 -4.11 -4.08
C VAL A 122 2.83 -4.92 -3.55
N VAL A 123 1.70 -4.95 -4.26
CA VAL A 123 0.48 -5.63 -3.78
C VAL A 123 0.59 -7.16 -3.81
N SER A 124 1.38 -7.71 -4.75
CA SER A 124 1.72 -9.13 -4.74
C SER A 124 2.55 -9.47 -3.51
N GLY A 125 3.53 -8.62 -3.16
CA GLY A 125 4.29 -8.74 -1.92
C GLY A 125 3.40 -8.70 -0.68
N ALA A 126 2.43 -7.78 -0.63
CA ALA A 126 1.47 -7.69 0.48
C ALA A 126 0.63 -8.96 0.64
N SER A 127 0.20 -9.57 -0.47
CA SER A 127 -0.63 -10.78 -0.47
C SER A 127 0.16 -12.04 -0.10
N SER A 128 1.39 -12.17 -0.59
CA SER A 128 2.30 -13.22 -0.13
C SER A 128 2.59 -13.08 1.36
N PHE A 129 2.87 -11.86 1.82
CA PHE A 129 3.14 -11.59 3.22
C PHE A 129 1.93 -11.93 4.12
N ARG A 130 0.71 -11.61 3.69
CA ARG A 130 -0.53 -12.05 4.38
C ARG A 130 -0.60 -13.56 4.50
N THR A 131 -0.33 -14.27 3.40
CA THR A 131 -0.41 -15.74 3.35
C THR A 131 0.56 -16.37 4.34
N ASP A 132 1.81 -15.90 4.34
CA ASP A 132 2.86 -16.42 5.23
C ASP A 132 2.58 -16.10 6.70
N LEU A 133 2.06 -14.89 6.97
CA LEU A 133 1.72 -14.46 8.33
C LEU A 133 0.58 -15.30 8.92
N LEU A 134 -0.49 -15.53 8.15
CA LEU A 134 -1.66 -16.30 8.59
C LEU A 134 -1.41 -17.82 8.62
N ALA A 135 -0.46 -18.32 7.84
CA ALA A 135 -0.01 -19.71 7.94
C ALA A 135 0.78 -19.95 9.24
N GLY A 136 1.56 -18.96 9.69
CA GLY A 136 2.31 -19.01 10.94
C GLY A 136 1.45 -18.87 12.19
N SER A 137 0.31 -18.18 12.12
CA SER A 137 -0.59 -17.96 13.27
C SER A 137 -1.51 -19.14 13.62
N GLN A 138 -1.47 -20.24 12.86
CA GLN A 138 -2.30 -21.44 13.08
C GLN A 138 -1.55 -22.62 13.74
N GLN A 139 -0.28 -22.42 14.11
CA GLN A 139 0.52 -23.39 14.88
C GLN A 139 0.59 -22.97 16.34
#